data_AF-A0A841JGV3-F1
#
_entry.id   AF-A0A841JGV3-F1
#
_cell.length_a   1.000
_cell.length_b   1.000
_cell.length_c   1.000
_cell.angle_alpha   90.00
_cell.angle_beta   90.00
_cell.angle_gamma   90.00
#
_symmetry.space_group_name_H-M   'P 1'
#
loop_
_entity.id
_entity.type
_entity.pdbx_description
1 polymer ?
#
loop_
_entity_poly.entity_id
_entity_poly.type
_entity_poly.pdbx_seq_one_letter_code
_entity_poly.pdbx_strand_id
1 'polypeptide(L)'
;MLNPYYALITDQRESGEALPSIEIAAKIAKALNISLDYLSELSDTELDSILLSRINEITSLPDEEQKQIFTVVDALISDYKAKKVNSK
;
A
#
# COMPACT_ATOMS: atom_id res chain seq x y z
N MET A 1 29.79 -19.50 3.87
CA MET A 1 28.36 -19.55 3.50
C MET A 1 28.03 -18.25 2.79
N LEU A 2 27.49 -18.29 1.57
CA LEU A 2 27.00 -17.06 0.94
C LEU A 2 25.83 -16.52 1.76
N ASN A 3 25.80 -15.21 1.94
CA ASN A 3 24.71 -14.51 2.60
C ASN A 3 23.38 -14.84 1.87
N PRO A 4 22.32 -15.31 2.56
CA PRO A 4 21.05 -15.69 1.92
C PRO A 4 20.41 -14.55 1.11
N TYR A 5 20.73 -13.31 1.44
CA TYR A 5 20.31 -12.14 0.65
C TYR A 5 20.85 -12.15 -0.79
N TYR A 6 22.02 -12.76 -1.02
CA TYR A 6 22.64 -12.75 -2.35
C TYR A 6 21.89 -13.64 -3.35
N ALA A 7 21.37 -14.78 -2.90
CA ALA A 7 20.58 -15.69 -3.73
C ALA A 7 19.24 -15.07 -4.15
N LEU A 8 18.60 -14.33 -3.23
CA LEU A 8 17.36 -13.61 -3.50
C LEU A 8 17.54 -12.52 -4.56
N ILE A 9 18.64 -11.75 -4.47
CA ILE A 9 18.95 -10.68 -5.41
C ILE A 9 19.23 -11.23 -6.82
N THR A 10 19.89 -12.38 -6.92
CA THR A 10 20.16 -13.03 -8.23
C THR A 10 18.89 -13.57 -8.87
N ASP A 11 18.04 -14.26 -8.11
CA ASP A 11 16.78 -14.84 -8.59
C ASP A 11 15.81 -13.78 -9.13
N GLN A 12 15.81 -12.60 -8.50
CA GLN A 12 15.00 -11.45 -8.92
C GLN A 12 15.51 -10.76 -10.19
N ARG A 13 16.84 -10.65 -10.35
CA ARG A 13 17.43 -10.15 -11.59
C ARG A 13 17.14 -11.08 -12.77
N GLU A 14 17.00 -12.38 -12.51
CA GLU A 14 16.69 -13.40 -13.51
C GLU A 14 15.19 -13.45 -13.86
N SER A 15 14.30 -13.19 -12.90
CA SER A 15 12.84 -13.19 -13.10
C SER A 15 12.26 -11.87 -13.63
N GLY A 16 13.02 -10.77 -13.60
CA GLY A 16 12.55 -9.44 -14.02
C GLY A 16 11.58 -8.77 -13.04
N GLU A 17 11.28 -9.43 -11.92
CA GLU A 17 10.47 -8.91 -10.83
C GLU A 17 11.34 -8.00 -9.96
N ALA A 18 11.15 -6.69 -10.10
CA ALA A 18 11.85 -5.73 -9.26
C ALA A 18 11.20 -5.72 -7.87
N LEU A 19 11.85 -6.33 -6.87
CA LEU A 19 11.58 -5.91 -5.49
C LEU A 19 11.82 -4.40 -5.42
N PRO A 20 10.90 -3.61 -4.81
CA PRO A 20 11.21 -2.23 -4.54
C PRO A 20 12.49 -2.19 -3.72
N SER A 21 13.51 -1.50 -4.21
CA SER A 21 14.72 -1.25 -3.42
C SER A 21 14.33 -0.72 -2.05
N ILE A 22 15.14 -0.98 -1.02
CA ILE A 22 14.87 -0.55 0.38
C ILE A 22 14.47 0.93 0.46
N GLU A 23 15.04 1.78 -0.39
CA GLU A 23 14.72 3.20 -0.47
C GLU A 23 13.29 3.47 -0.98
N ILE A 24 12.81 2.69 -1.95
CA ILE A 24 11.45 2.78 -2.49
C ILE A 24 10.46 2.26 -1.45
N ALA A 25 10.75 1.13 -0.80
CA ALA A 25 9.92 0.61 0.29
C ALA A 25 9.78 1.63 1.43
N ALA A 26 10.87 2.30 1.82
CA ALA A 26 10.83 3.36 2.83
C ALA A 26 9.96 4.57 2.42
N LYS A 27 9.99 4.96 1.14
CA LYS A 27 9.13 6.03 0.61
C LYS A 27 7.65 5.65 0.66
N ILE A 28 7.32 4.40 0.35
CA ILE A 28 5.95 3.87 0.42
C ILE A 28 5.47 3.80 1.88
N ALA A 29 6.26 3.22 2.79
CA ALA A 29 5.92 3.15 4.22
C ALA A 29 5.63 4.54 4.81
N LYS A 30 6.44 5.53 4.41
CA LYS A 30 6.26 6.93 4.82
C LYS A 30 4.98 7.55 4.25
N ALA A 31 4.65 7.30 2.99
CA ALA A 31 3.42 7.81 2.36
C ALA A 31 2.16 7.23 3.00
N LEU A 32 2.22 5.96 3.43
CA LEU A 32 1.12 5.25 4.08
C LEU A 32 1.10 5.44 5.61
N ASN A 33 2.09 6.14 6.18
CA ASN A 33 2.28 6.35 7.62
C ASN A 33 2.31 5.05 8.44
N ILE A 34 3.01 4.04 7.92
CA ILE A 34 3.24 2.72 8.55
C ILE A 34 4.75 2.49 8.74
N SER A 35 5.14 1.52 9.55
CA SER A 35 6.55 1.14 9.71
C SER A 35 7.06 0.32 8.51
N LEU A 36 8.37 0.38 8.25
CA LEU A 36 9.00 -0.42 7.20
C LEU A 36 8.94 -1.92 7.50
N ASP A 37 9.05 -2.30 8.78
CA ASP A 37 8.86 -3.68 9.22
C ASP A 37 7.42 -4.14 8.95
N TYR A 38 6.42 -3.30 9.23
CA TYR A 38 5.02 -3.61 8.90
C TYR A 38 4.82 -3.74 7.38
N LEU A 39 5.42 -2.85 6.59
CA LEU A 39 5.42 -2.96 5.12
C LEU A 39 6.08 -4.24 4.61
N SER A 40 7.07 -4.77 5.34
CA SER A 40 7.81 -6.00 4.98
C SER A 40 7.13 -7.27 5.48
N GLU A 41 6.27 -7.15 6.51
CA GLU A 41 5.40 -8.23 7.01
C GLU A 41 4.13 -8.39 6.17
N LEU A 42 3.75 -7.37 5.38
CA LEU A 42 2.73 -7.51 4.35
C LEU A 42 3.25 -8.49 3.29
N SER A 43 2.84 -9.76 3.39
CA SER A 43 3.01 -10.68 2.26
C SER A 43 2.24 -10.15 1.04
N ASP A 44 2.64 -10.53 -0.17
CA ASP A 44 1.93 -10.25 -1.44
C ASP A 44 0.43 -10.64 -1.41
N THR A 45 -0.01 -11.34 -0.36
CA THR A 45 -1.36 -11.84 -0.12
C THR A 45 -2.28 -10.92 0.71
N GLU A 46 -1.80 -9.84 1.34
CA GLU A 46 -2.62 -9.07 2.32
C GLU A 46 -2.92 -7.62 1.96
N LEU A 47 -2.19 -7.00 1.03
CA LEU A 47 -2.72 -5.84 0.31
C LEU A 47 -3.56 -6.39 -0.83
N ASP A 48 -4.85 -6.61 -0.56
CA ASP A 48 -5.83 -7.11 -1.53
C ASP A 48 -5.57 -6.42 -2.87
N SER A 49 -5.08 -7.17 -3.86
CA SER A 49 -4.65 -6.64 -5.16
C SER A 49 -5.76 -5.86 -5.84
N ILE A 50 -7.01 -6.15 -5.46
CA ILE A 50 -8.22 -5.42 -5.80
C ILE A 50 -8.21 -3.98 -5.27
N LEU A 51 -7.77 -3.74 -4.02
CA LEU A 51 -7.64 -2.39 -3.45
C LEU A 51 -6.58 -1.58 -4.20
N LEU A 52 -5.42 -2.19 -4.50
CA LEU A 52 -4.37 -1.52 -5.27
C LEU A 52 -4.83 -1.17 -6.69
N SER A 53 -5.52 -2.10 -7.38
CA SER A 53 -6.12 -1.83 -8.69
C SER A 53 -7.09 -0.67 -8.62
N ARG A 54 -7.99 -0.66 -7.63
CA ARG A 54 -8.97 0.43 -7.46
C ARG A 54 -8.31 1.78 -7.19
N ILE A 55 -7.25 1.81 -6.38
CA ILE A 55 -6.50 3.05 -6.14
C ILE A 55 -5.85 3.55 -7.43
N ASN A 56 -5.23 2.66 -8.21
CA ASN A 56 -4.65 3.01 -9.52
C ASN A 56 -5.71 3.49 -10.53
N GLU A 57 -6.88 2.88 -10.54
CA GLU A 57 -8.00 3.34 -11.37
C GLU A 57 -8.47 4.73 -10.95
N ILE A 58 -8.64 4.97 -9.63
CA ILE A 58 -9.05 6.28 -9.10
C ILE A 58 -8.04 7.36 -9.48
N THR A 59 -6.73 7.11 -9.33
CA THR A 59 -5.68 8.10 -9.65
C THR A 59 -5.55 8.38 -11.15
N SER A 60 -6.12 7.54 -12.00
CA SER A 60 -6.19 7.76 -13.45
C SER A 60 -7.37 8.64 -13.90
N LEU A 61 -8.32 8.92 -13.00
CA LEU A 61 -9.48 9.76 -13.29
C LEU A 61 -9.12 11.25 -13.30
N PRO A 62 -9.95 12.12 -13.90
CA PRO A 62 -9.77 13.57 -13.77
C PRO A 62 -9.99 14.03 -12.32
N ASP A 63 -9.44 15.21 -11.99
CA ASP A 63 -9.34 15.71 -10.61
C ASP A 63 -10.70 15.88 -9.92
N GLU A 64 -11.75 16.24 -10.67
CA GLU A 64 -13.09 16.42 -10.12
C GLU A 64 -13.70 15.08 -9.67
N GLU A 65 -13.57 14.03 -10.46
CA GLU A 65 -14.04 12.68 -10.13
C GLU A 65 -13.25 12.10 -8.95
N GLN A 66 -11.93 12.29 -8.92
CA GLN A 66 -11.10 11.90 -7.77
C GLN A 66 -11.59 12.55 -6.47
N LYS A 67 -11.82 13.87 -6.51
CA LYS A 67 -12.26 14.65 -5.35
C LYS A 67 -13.62 14.20 -4.83
N GLN A 68 -14.54 13.84 -5.72
CA GLN A 68 -15.85 13.29 -5.32
C GLN A 68 -15.68 11.95 -4.60
N ILE A 69 -14.84 11.05 -5.14
CA ILE A 69 -14.56 9.74 -4.53
C ILE A 69 -13.95 9.91 -3.13
N PHE A 70 -12.93 10.75 -2.99
CA PHE A 70 -12.31 11.00 -1.69
C PHE A 70 -13.30 11.59 -0.68
N THR A 71 -14.17 12.52 -1.10
CA THR A 71 -15.20 13.09 -0.23
C THR A 71 -16.13 12.01 0.34
N VAL A 72 -16.56 11.06 -0.48
CA VAL A 72 -17.43 9.96 -0.04
C VAL A 72 -16.70 9.02 0.90
N VAL A 73 -15.46 8.63 0.57
CA VAL A 73 -14.62 7.76 1.40
C VAL A 73 -14.40 8.40 2.77
N ASP A 74 -14.05 9.68 2.82
CA ASP A 74 -13.82 10.41 4.06
C ASP A 74 -15.08 10.50 4.92
N ALA A 75 -16.24 10.75 4.31
CA ALA A 75 -17.52 10.80 5.01
C ALA A 75 -17.86 9.44 5.66
N LEU A 76 -17.65 8.32 4.96
CA LEU A 76 -17.90 6.98 5.48
C LEU A 76 -16.94 6.62 6.62
N ILE A 77 -15.65 6.95 6.48
CA ILE A 77 -14.65 6.72 7.54
C ILE A 77 -15.00 7.54 8.78
N SER A 78 -15.40 8.81 8.60
CA SER A 78 -15.79 9.71 9.67
C SER A 78 -17.02 9.22 10.42
N ASP A 79 -18.08 8.82 9.69
CA ASP A 79 -19.30 8.25 10.26
C ASP A 79 -19.02 6.99 11.09
N TYR A 80 -18.20 6.07 10.56
CA TYR A 80 -17.80 4.87 11.29
C TYR A 80 -17.05 5.20 12.58
N LYS A 81 -16.08 6.13 12.52
CA LYS A 81 -15.32 6.58 13.71
C LYS A 81 -16.25 7.21 14.75
N ALA A 82 -17.19 8.06 14.32
CA ALA A 82 -18.17 8.69 15.21
C ALA A 82 -19.08 7.66 15.89
N LYS A 83 -19.57 6.66 15.15
CA LYS A 83 -20.36 5.55 15.72
C LYS A 83 -19.59 4.73 16.73
N LYS A 84 -18.31 4.44 16.47
CA LYS A 84 -17.43 3.70 17.40
C LYS A 84 -17.18 4.47 18.70
N VAL A 85 -17.07 5.79 18.63
CA VAL A 85 -16.92 6.66 19.82
C VAL A 85 -18.20 6.73 20.64
N ASN A 86 -19.37 6.76 20.01
CA ASN A 86 -20.67 6.83 20.66
C ASN A 86 -21.22 5.48 21.16
N SER A 87 -20.49 4.38 20.93
CA SER A 87 -20.88 3.02 21.36
C SER A 87 -20.15 2.57 22.64
N LYS A 88 -19.63 3.52 23.44
CA LYS A 88 -18.90 3.28 24.69
C LYS A 88 -19.67 3.77 25.90
#